data_AF-A0A821XMG8-F1
#
_entry.id   AF-A0A821XMG8-F1
#
_cell.length_a   1.000
_cell.length_b   1.000
_cell.length_c   1.000
_cell.angle_alpha   90.00
_cell.angle_beta   90.00
_cell.angle_gamma   90.00
#
_symmetry.space_group_name_H-M   'P 1'
#
loop_
_entity.id
_entity.type
_entity.pdbx_description
1 polymer ?
#
loop_
_entity_poly.entity_id
_entity_poly.type
_entity_poly.pdbx_seq_one_letter_code
_entity_poly.pdbx_strand_id
1 'polypeptide(L)'
;MIEEAYQKKLPEALIDDYHLDFKKSLQISNSNPNNQRPVKRISRDGMTIEPRLREARFMPNPIHSATPFAEHRFFLGLIGEIFKQFNVHDSQALETPANRRLLIEKAAEGIIIAGKLIGKEKEAEWTAQQLRNVIDESDQQLWQCCAHLCTMESFLYKKMNEYMRLC
;
A
#
# COMPACT_ATOMS: atom_id res chain seq x y z
N MET A 1 6.58 1.28 8.70
CA MET A 1 7.91 1.88 8.52
C MET A 1 8.27 2.94 9.57
N ILE A 2 7.66 4.13 9.56
CA ILE A 2 8.04 5.22 10.51
C ILE A 2 7.81 4.81 11.97
N GLU A 3 6.59 4.36 12.29
CA GLU A 3 6.23 3.95 13.65
C GLU A 3 7.05 2.74 14.11
N GLU A 4 7.38 1.80 13.22
CA GLU A 4 8.23 0.65 13.55
C GLU A 4 9.67 1.09 13.89
N ALA A 5 10.25 2.00 13.11
CA ALA A 5 11.58 2.54 13.37
C ALA A 5 11.61 3.31 14.69
N TYR A 6 10.57 4.08 14.97
CA TYR A 6 10.38 4.79 16.24
C TYR A 6 10.26 3.82 17.43
N GLN A 7 9.42 2.78 17.32
CA GLN A 7 9.26 1.76 18.36
C GLN A 7 10.55 0.96 18.61
N LYS A 8 11.33 0.72 17.56
CA LYS A 8 12.67 0.10 17.65
C LYS A 8 13.76 1.05 18.16
N LYS A 9 13.43 2.30 18.49
CA LYS A 9 14.37 3.35 18.95
C LYS A 9 15.53 3.58 17.97
N LEU A 10 15.29 3.43 16.67
CA LEU A 10 16.27 3.79 15.65
C LEU A 10 16.47 5.32 15.67
N PRO A 11 17.67 5.82 15.32
CA PRO A 11 17.93 7.26 15.26
C PRO A 11 17.18 7.94 14.11
N GLU A 12 16.89 7.20 13.05
CA GLU A 12 16.23 7.68 11.84
C GLU A 12 15.32 6.64 11.21
N ALA A 13 14.45 7.10 10.31
CA ALA A 13 13.69 6.25 9.40
C ALA A 13 13.88 6.70 7.94
N LEU A 14 14.33 5.80 7.08
CA LEU A 14 14.48 6.06 5.64
C LEU A 14 13.12 5.94 4.94
N ILE A 15 12.79 6.89 4.07
CA ILE A 15 11.54 6.95 3.29
C ILE A 15 11.85 7.41 1.87
N ASP A 16 12.22 6.48 1.00
CA ASP A 16 12.49 6.74 -0.43
C ASP A 16 13.38 8.00 -0.63
N ASP A 17 12.78 9.11 -1.05
CA ASP A 17 13.44 10.39 -1.32
C ASP A 17 13.79 11.21 -0.05
N TYR A 18 13.40 10.74 1.12
CA TYR A 18 13.56 11.42 2.41
C TYR A 18 14.11 10.49 3.48
N HIS A 19 14.57 11.08 4.57
CA HIS A 19 14.73 10.40 5.86
C HIS A 19 14.18 11.25 6.99
N LEU A 20 13.75 10.62 8.07
CA LEU A 20 13.29 11.26 9.29
C LEU A 20 14.36 11.15 10.35
N ASP A 21 14.92 12.28 10.79
CA ASP A 21 15.77 12.36 11.97
C ASP A 21 14.86 12.49 13.20
N PHE A 22 14.77 11.43 14.00
CA PHE A 22 13.89 11.43 15.17
C PHE A 22 14.44 12.30 16.31
N LYS A 23 15.76 12.47 16.39
CA LYS A 23 16.39 13.28 17.43
C LYS A 23 16.10 14.77 17.22
N LYS A 24 16.13 15.23 15.97
CA LYS A 24 15.79 16.61 15.60
C LYS A 24 14.32 16.81 15.27
N SER A 25 13.56 15.72 15.13
CA SER A 25 12.17 15.75 14.68
C SER A 25 12.01 16.46 13.34
N LEU A 26 12.85 16.09 12.37
CA LEU A 26 12.88 16.66 11.02
C LEU A 26 12.75 15.58 9.96
N GLN A 27 11.95 15.84 8.93
CA GLN A 27 12.02 15.15 7.66
C GLN A 27 12.99 15.93 6.75
N ILE A 28 13.96 15.24 6.16
CA ILE A 28 15.02 15.84 5.34
C ILE A 28 15.04 15.13 3.98
N SER A 29 15.09 15.90 2.89
CA SER A 29 15.21 15.34 1.53
C SER A 29 16.60 14.76 1.30
N ASN A 30 16.67 13.53 0.79
CA ASN A 30 17.91 12.84 0.46
C ASN A 30 18.67 13.52 -0.70
N SER A 31 17.92 14.17 -1.60
CA SER A 31 18.46 14.90 -2.75
C SER A 31 18.81 16.37 -2.47
N ASN A 32 18.23 16.97 -1.43
CA ASN A 32 18.44 18.38 -1.09
C ASN A 32 18.34 18.60 0.43
N PRO A 33 19.48 18.62 1.15
CA PRO A 33 19.49 18.78 2.60
C PRO A 33 18.83 20.07 3.10
N ASN A 34 18.66 21.10 2.27
CA ASN A 34 17.97 22.34 2.67
C ASN A 34 16.44 22.21 2.65
N ASN A 35 15.90 21.20 1.94
CA ASN A 35 14.48 20.91 1.93
C ASN A 35 14.13 20.04 3.14
N GLN A 36 13.87 20.72 4.26
CA GLN A 36 13.52 20.09 5.54
C GLN A 36 12.15 20.54 6.03
N ARG A 37 11.45 19.67 6.74
CA ARG A 37 10.16 19.99 7.38
C ARG A 37 10.11 19.43 8.80
N PRO A 38 9.60 20.18 9.78
CA PRO A 38 9.38 19.65 11.12
C PRO A 38 8.34 18.55 11.09
N VAL A 39 8.57 17.52 11.89
CA VAL A 39 7.65 16.41 12.11
C VAL A 39 7.37 16.27 13.58
N LYS A 40 6.18 15.77 13.94
CA LYS A 40 5.85 15.44 15.32
C LYS A 40 4.98 14.20 15.34
N ARG A 41 5.20 13.34 16.33
CA ARG A 41 4.30 12.23 16.63
C ARG A 41 3.11 12.79 17.42
N ILE A 42 1.90 12.57 16.92
CA ILE A 42 0.67 13.00 17.59
C ILE A 42 -0.03 11.73 18.09
N SER A 43 -0.12 11.56 19.40
CA SER A 43 -1.04 10.60 20.01
C SER A 43 -2.41 11.27 20.02
N ARG A 44 -3.44 10.63 19.45
CA ARG A 44 -4.81 11.15 19.48
C ARG A 44 -5.60 10.44 20.56
N ASP A 45 -5.63 11.05 21.74
CA ASP A 45 -6.64 10.85 22.76
C ASP A 45 -7.95 11.45 22.19
N GLY A 46 -9.06 10.71 22.29
CA GLY A 46 -10.28 10.86 21.47
C GLY A 46 -11.00 12.23 21.45
N MET A 47 -10.44 13.29 22.02
CA MET A 47 -10.97 14.66 22.07
C MET A 47 -10.41 15.61 20.99
N THR A 48 -9.42 15.22 20.18
CA THR A 48 -8.86 16.13 19.14
C THR A 48 -9.69 16.15 17.85
N ILE A 49 -10.24 17.33 17.51
CA ILE A 49 -11.14 17.63 16.36
C ILE A 49 -10.35 17.86 15.05
N GLU A 50 -9.13 17.34 14.91
CA GLU A 50 -8.45 17.45 13.60
C GLU A 50 -9.16 16.56 12.57
N PRO A 51 -9.33 17.02 11.31
CA PRO A 51 -9.97 16.24 10.26
C PRO A 51 -9.34 14.84 10.19
N ARG A 52 -10.17 13.82 10.38
CA ARG A 52 -9.77 12.40 10.41
C ARG A 52 -9.24 11.92 9.06
N LEU A 53 -9.54 12.65 8.00
CA LEU A 53 -9.34 12.24 6.63
C LEU A 53 -8.94 13.45 5.79
N ARG A 54 -7.90 13.28 4.98
CA ARG A 54 -7.52 14.27 3.97
C ARG A 54 -8.50 14.08 2.80
N GLU A 55 -9.56 14.89 2.73
CA GLU A 55 -10.63 14.78 1.71
C GLU A 55 -10.09 14.70 0.27
N ALA A 56 -8.97 15.38 0.00
CA ALA A 56 -8.23 15.32 -1.26
C ALA A 56 -7.85 13.89 -1.70
N ARG A 57 -7.80 12.89 -0.80
CA ARG A 57 -7.57 11.48 -1.15
C ARG A 57 -8.79 10.83 -1.82
N PHE A 58 -9.99 11.29 -1.49
CA PHE A 58 -11.23 10.84 -2.12
C PHE A 58 -11.61 11.68 -3.33
N MET A 59 -11.00 12.86 -3.49
CA MET A 59 -11.17 13.68 -4.67
C MET A 59 -10.49 12.99 -5.87
N PRO A 60 -11.19 12.81 -7.00
CA PRO A 60 -10.61 12.17 -8.17
C PRO A 60 -9.46 13.01 -8.75
N ASN A 61 -8.35 12.35 -9.07
CA ASN A 61 -7.47 12.82 -10.14
C ASN A 61 -8.29 12.72 -11.44
N PRO A 62 -8.32 13.73 -12.32
CA PRO A 62 -9.29 13.79 -13.41
C PRO A 62 -9.00 12.71 -14.45
N ILE A 63 -9.78 11.63 -14.44
CA ILE A 63 -9.86 10.60 -15.49
C ILE A 63 -11.32 10.12 -15.54
N HIS A 64 -11.86 9.98 -16.76
CA HIS A 64 -13.26 9.90 -17.20
C HIS A 64 -14.34 9.48 -16.18
N SER A 65 -15.37 10.32 -16.05
CA SER A 65 -16.50 10.19 -15.13
C SER A 65 -17.57 9.15 -15.53
N ALA A 66 -17.28 8.26 -16.48
CA ALA A 66 -18.34 7.48 -17.15
C ALA A 66 -18.62 6.11 -16.52
N THR A 67 -17.66 5.49 -15.83
CA THR A 67 -17.84 4.14 -15.28
C THR A 67 -17.94 4.14 -13.74
N PRO A 68 -19.06 3.68 -13.15
CA PRO A 68 -19.18 3.54 -11.71
C PRO A 68 -18.29 2.43 -11.15
N PHE A 69 -17.63 2.70 -10.02
CA PHE A 69 -16.79 1.78 -9.22
C PHE A 69 -17.40 0.40 -8.96
N ALA A 70 -18.73 0.29 -8.95
CA ALA A 70 -19.45 -0.92 -8.55
C ALA A 70 -19.85 -1.85 -9.73
N GLU A 71 -19.42 -1.57 -10.97
CA GLU A 71 -19.77 -2.47 -12.08
C GLU A 71 -19.04 -3.82 -11.98
N HIS A 72 -19.79 -4.81 -11.53
CA HIS A 72 -19.37 -6.20 -11.25
C HIS A 72 -18.66 -6.92 -12.43
N ARG A 73 -18.83 -6.44 -13.66
CA ARG A 73 -18.24 -7.05 -14.87
C ARG A 73 -16.71 -6.89 -14.95
N PHE A 74 -16.14 -5.86 -14.34
CA PHE A 74 -14.70 -5.60 -14.37
C PHE A 74 -13.90 -6.63 -13.57
N PHE A 75 -14.39 -6.97 -12.37
CA PHE A 75 -13.73 -7.90 -11.46
C PHE A 75 -13.55 -9.29 -12.09
N LEU A 76 -14.51 -9.73 -12.91
CA LEU A 76 -14.47 -11.00 -13.63
C LEU A 76 -13.39 -11.04 -14.73
N GLY A 77 -13.16 -9.93 -15.43
CA GLY A 77 -12.13 -9.83 -16.46
C GLY A 77 -10.71 -9.87 -15.90
N LEU A 78 -10.46 -9.11 -14.82
CA LEU A 78 -9.16 -9.10 -14.13
C LEU A 78 -8.84 -10.45 -13.50
N ILE A 79 -9.82 -11.10 -12.85
CA ILE A 79 -9.66 -12.45 -12.30
C ILE A 79 -9.36 -13.47 -13.40
N GLY A 80 -10.02 -13.38 -14.55
CA GLY A 80 -9.75 -14.25 -15.69
C GLY A 80 -8.30 -14.15 -16.18
N GLU A 81 -7.72 -12.95 -16.19
CA GLU A 81 -6.35 -12.75 -16.63
C GLU A 81 -5.31 -13.18 -15.58
N ILE A 82 -5.61 -12.98 -14.30
CA ILE A 82 -4.85 -13.57 -13.19
C ILE A 82 -4.84 -15.10 -13.32
N PHE A 83 -6.00 -15.71 -13.59
CA PHE A 83 -6.11 -17.17 -13.73
C PHE A 83 -5.27 -17.70 -14.89
N LYS A 84 -5.31 -17.03 -16.05
CA LYS A 84 -4.44 -17.37 -17.17
C LYS A 84 -2.96 -17.19 -16.84
N GLN A 85 -2.59 -16.05 -16.24
CA GLN A 85 -1.20 -15.72 -15.94
C GLN A 85 -0.58 -16.69 -14.93
N PHE A 86 -1.36 -17.17 -13.96
CA PHE A 86 -0.90 -18.10 -12.93
C PHE A 86 -1.26 -19.56 -13.20
N ASN A 87 -1.79 -19.86 -14.39
CA ASN A 87 -2.24 -21.20 -14.80
C ASN A 87 -3.18 -21.86 -13.77
N VAL A 88 -4.10 -21.05 -13.23
CA VAL A 88 -5.15 -21.48 -12.31
C VAL A 88 -6.40 -21.73 -13.13
N HIS A 89 -6.87 -22.97 -13.18
CA HIS A 89 -8.01 -23.35 -14.01
C HIS A 89 -9.35 -23.38 -13.25
N ASP A 90 -9.32 -23.26 -11.92
CA ASP A 90 -10.49 -23.30 -11.07
C ASP A 90 -10.33 -22.28 -9.94
N SER A 91 -11.37 -21.47 -9.69
CA SER A 91 -11.42 -20.55 -8.56
C SER A 91 -11.27 -21.26 -7.22
N GLN A 92 -11.76 -22.50 -7.08
CA GLN A 92 -11.59 -23.28 -5.86
C GLN A 92 -10.12 -23.68 -5.63
N ALA A 93 -9.32 -23.76 -6.69
CA ALA A 93 -7.89 -24.02 -6.54
C ALA A 93 -7.18 -22.88 -5.81
N LEU A 94 -7.71 -21.65 -5.84
CA LEU A 94 -7.15 -20.51 -5.08
C LEU A 94 -7.33 -20.64 -3.57
N GLU A 95 -8.33 -21.41 -3.14
CA GLU A 95 -8.59 -21.65 -1.71
C GLU A 95 -7.59 -22.65 -1.12
N THR A 96 -6.82 -23.36 -1.96
CA THR A 96 -5.76 -24.23 -1.45
C THR A 96 -4.65 -23.38 -0.81
N PRO A 97 -4.12 -23.79 0.36
CA PRO A 97 -3.06 -23.03 1.04
C PRO A 97 -1.82 -22.78 0.15
N ALA A 98 -1.48 -23.73 -0.71
CA ALA A 98 -0.33 -23.62 -1.62
C ALA A 98 -0.53 -22.52 -2.68
N ASN A 99 -1.70 -22.47 -3.33
CA ASN A 99 -1.99 -21.45 -4.33
C ASN A 99 -2.22 -20.08 -3.69
N ARG A 100 -2.82 -20.03 -2.49
CA ARG A 100 -2.94 -18.80 -1.71
C ARG A 100 -1.56 -18.18 -1.43
N ARG A 101 -0.61 -19.00 -0.95
CA ARG A 101 0.80 -18.58 -0.73
C ARG A 101 1.43 -18.07 -2.03
N LEU A 102 1.27 -18.81 -3.12
CA LEU A 102 1.82 -18.42 -4.43
C LEU A 102 1.28 -17.05 -4.88
N LEU A 103 -0.03 -16.83 -4.79
CA LEU A 103 -0.64 -15.55 -5.15
C LEU A 103 -0.14 -14.40 -4.29
N ILE A 104 -0.03 -14.61 -2.97
CA ILE A 104 0.48 -13.60 -2.05
C ILE A 104 1.92 -13.24 -2.38
N GLU A 105 2.79 -14.23 -2.65
CA GLU A 105 4.17 -13.96 -3.05
C GLU A 105 4.24 -13.22 -4.39
N LYS A 106 3.42 -13.61 -5.37
CA LYS A 106 3.37 -12.91 -6.67
C LYS A 106 2.86 -11.48 -6.56
N ALA A 107 1.88 -11.24 -5.69
CA ALA A 107 1.43 -9.89 -5.38
C ALA A 107 2.54 -9.06 -4.70
N ALA A 108 3.24 -9.65 -3.72
CA ALA A 108 4.37 -9.00 -3.04
C ALA A 108 5.51 -8.66 -4.03
N GLU A 109 5.87 -9.57 -4.93
CA GLU A 109 6.84 -9.33 -6.01
C GLU A 109 6.39 -8.20 -6.94
N GLY A 110 5.14 -8.23 -7.39
CA GLY A 110 4.58 -7.20 -8.26
C GLY A 110 4.59 -5.81 -7.62
N ILE A 111 4.27 -5.72 -6.32
CA ILE A 111 4.36 -4.48 -5.54
C ILE A 111 5.79 -3.95 -5.52
N ILE A 112 6.79 -4.80 -5.25
CA ILE A 112 8.20 -4.41 -5.24
C ILE A 112 8.64 -3.88 -6.60
N ILE A 113 8.33 -4.61 -7.68
CA ILE A 113 8.69 -4.22 -9.05
C ILE A 113 8.06 -2.87 -9.39
N ALA A 114 6.76 -2.71 -9.13
CA ALA A 114 6.05 -1.46 -9.40
C ALA A 114 6.63 -0.28 -8.60
N GLY A 115 6.98 -0.50 -7.34
CA GLY A 115 7.63 0.51 -6.50
C GLY A 115 8.98 0.95 -7.03
N LYS A 116 9.84 0.00 -7.44
CA LYS A 116 11.15 0.31 -8.02
C LYS A 116 11.03 1.19 -9.28
N LEU A 117 10.06 0.89 -10.15
CA LEU A 117 9.84 1.64 -11.39
C LEU A 117 9.48 3.10 -11.17
N ILE A 118 8.92 3.45 -10.02
CA ILE A 118 8.48 4.82 -9.69
C ILE A 118 9.31 5.47 -8.57
N GLY A 119 10.44 4.86 -8.17
CA GLY A 119 11.30 5.36 -7.09
C GLY A 119 10.68 5.27 -5.69
N LYS A 120 9.75 4.33 -5.46
CA LYS A 120 9.11 4.05 -4.17
C LYS A 120 9.49 2.68 -3.62
N GLU A 121 10.78 2.35 -3.73
CA GLU A 121 11.31 1.03 -3.38
C GLU A 121 11.11 0.69 -1.90
N LYS A 122 11.37 1.63 -0.97
CA LYS A 122 11.27 1.36 0.47
C LYS A 122 9.83 1.18 0.91
N GLU A 123 8.93 2.01 0.38
CA GLU A 123 7.49 1.84 0.61
C GLU A 123 7.00 0.48 0.06
N ALA A 124 7.47 0.08 -1.12
CA ALA A 124 7.07 -1.17 -1.75
C ALA A 124 7.61 -2.42 -1.04
N GLU A 125 8.89 -2.39 -0.63
CA GLU A 125 9.49 -3.43 0.22
C GLU A 125 8.69 -3.60 1.52
N TRP A 126 8.36 -2.49 2.19
CA TRP A 126 7.57 -2.52 3.41
C TRP A 126 6.17 -3.09 3.18
N THR A 127 5.48 -2.63 2.13
CA THR A 127 4.12 -3.08 1.75
C THR A 127 4.10 -4.58 1.43
N ALA A 128 5.06 -5.04 0.63
CA ALA A 128 5.22 -6.46 0.31
C ALA A 128 5.50 -7.31 1.55
N GLN A 129 6.31 -6.79 2.49
CA GLN A 129 6.58 -7.48 3.74
C GLN A 129 5.32 -7.59 4.62
N GLN A 130 4.48 -6.55 4.69
CA GLN A 130 3.20 -6.64 5.42
C GLN A 130 2.31 -7.76 4.87
N LEU A 131 2.28 -7.93 3.54
CA LEU A 131 1.50 -9.00 2.91
C LEU A 131 2.10 -10.39 3.20
N ARG A 132 3.43 -10.52 3.16
CA ARG A 132 4.13 -11.77 3.52
C ARG A 132 3.94 -12.16 4.99
N ASN A 133 3.86 -11.18 5.89
CA ASN A 133 3.65 -11.44 7.31
C ASN A 133 2.30 -12.13 7.61
N VAL A 134 1.32 -12.04 6.70
CA VAL A 134 0.00 -12.65 6.86
C VAL A 134 -0.25 -13.83 5.92
N ILE A 135 0.79 -14.37 5.29
CA ILE A 135 0.68 -15.41 4.26
C ILE A 135 0.06 -16.72 4.76
N ASP A 136 0.34 -17.05 6.02
CA ASP A 136 -0.11 -18.25 6.72
C ASP A 136 -1.24 -18.01 7.71
N GLU A 137 -1.69 -16.77 7.81
CA GLU A 137 -2.75 -16.37 8.71
C GLU A 137 -4.14 -16.75 8.16
N SER A 138 -5.18 -16.48 8.95
CA SER A 138 -6.57 -16.69 8.53
C SER A 138 -6.98 -15.73 7.39
N ASP A 139 -8.00 -16.12 6.63
CA ASP A 139 -8.53 -15.28 5.55
C ASP A 139 -9.01 -13.92 6.06
N GLN A 140 -9.54 -13.85 7.29
CA GLN A 140 -9.93 -12.60 7.92
C GLN A 140 -8.73 -11.65 8.12
N GLN A 141 -7.61 -12.16 8.63
CA GLN A 141 -6.40 -11.36 8.84
C GLN A 141 -5.77 -10.92 7.52
N LEU A 142 -5.75 -11.83 6.52
CA LEU A 142 -5.30 -11.49 5.17
C LEU A 142 -6.16 -10.37 4.58
N TRP A 143 -7.49 -10.47 4.69
CA TRP A 143 -8.41 -9.47 4.17
C TRP A 143 -8.23 -8.11 4.86
N GLN A 144 -8.06 -8.10 6.19
CA GLN A 144 -7.77 -6.88 6.95
C GLN A 144 -6.44 -6.25 6.51
N CYS A 145 -5.40 -7.05 6.28
CA CYS A 145 -4.12 -6.57 5.76
C CYS A 145 -4.29 -5.96 4.37
N CYS A 146 -4.93 -6.66 3.43
CA CYS A 146 -5.21 -6.16 2.08
C CYS A 146 -6.00 -4.85 2.12
N ALA A 147 -7.07 -4.78 2.90
CA ALA A 147 -7.88 -3.57 3.07
C ALA A 147 -7.04 -2.41 3.64
N HIS A 148 -6.18 -2.68 4.62
CA HIS A 148 -5.27 -1.68 5.18
C HIS A 148 -4.29 -1.15 4.12
N LEU A 149 -3.61 -2.04 3.38
CA LEU A 149 -2.65 -1.66 2.34
C LEU A 149 -3.31 -0.87 1.21
N CYS A 150 -4.54 -1.24 0.83
CA CYS A 150 -5.33 -0.56 -0.19
C CYS A 150 -5.97 0.75 0.27
N THR A 151 -5.82 1.15 1.55
CA THR A 151 -6.38 2.41 2.08
C THR A 151 -5.32 3.33 2.68
N MET A 152 -4.08 2.84 2.83
CA MET A 152 -2.93 3.65 3.21
C MET A 152 -2.63 4.69 2.11
N GLU A 153 -2.09 5.85 2.49
CA GLU A 153 -1.61 6.85 1.51
C GLU A 153 -0.29 6.38 0.88
N SER A 154 -0.41 5.39 0.00
CA SER A 154 0.71 4.74 -0.66
C SER A 154 0.64 4.90 -2.16
N PHE A 155 1.77 4.62 -2.83
CA PHE A 155 1.74 4.48 -4.28
C PHE A 155 0.78 3.38 -4.73
N LEU A 156 0.65 2.30 -3.96
CA LEU A 156 -0.25 1.18 -4.27
C LEU A 156 -1.71 1.65 -4.30
N TYR A 157 -2.14 2.41 -3.29
CA TYR A 157 -3.47 3.01 -3.26
C TYR A 157 -3.73 3.90 -4.48
N LYS A 158 -2.77 4.78 -4.81
CA LYS A 158 -2.90 5.68 -5.98
C LYS A 158 -3.02 4.88 -7.27
N LYS A 159 -2.18 3.86 -7.46
CA LYS A 159 -2.18 3.02 -8.66
C LYS A 159 -3.46 2.20 -8.77
N MET A 160 -3.92 1.60 -7.68
CA MET A 160 -5.19 0.88 -7.67
C MET A 160 -6.35 1.81 -8.02
N ASN A 161 -6.42 3.00 -7.43
CA ASN A 161 -7.46 3.98 -7.78
C ASN A 161 -7.37 4.48 -9.22
N GLU A 162 -6.17 4.65 -9.78
CA GLU A 162 -5.97 5.01 -11.19
C GLU A 162 -6.50 3.90 -12.10
N TYR A 163 -6.07 2.66 -11.89
CA TYR A 163 -6.51 1.52 -12.71
C TYR A 163 -8.01 1.27 -12.60
N MET A 164 -8.59 1.31 -11.40
CA MET A 164 -10.02 1.10 -11.18
C MET A 164 -10.91 2.22 -11.74
N ARG A 165 -10.34 3.37 -12.14
CA ARG A 165 -11.07 4.50 -12.74
C ARG A 165 -10.83 4.65 -14.25
N LEU A 166 -9.87 3.92 -14.81
CA LEU A 166 -9.58 3.85 -16.25
C LEU A 166 -10.45 2.83 -16.99
N CYS A 167 -11.21 2.04 -16.25
CA CYS A 167 -12.09 0.99 -16.75
C CYS A 167 -13.53 1.32 -16.34
#